data_AF-A0A9E2ZDI8-F1
#
_entry.id   AF-A0A9E2ZDI8-F1
#
_cell.length_a   1.000
_cell.length_b   1.000
_cell.length_c   1.000
_cell.angle_alpha   90.00
_cell.angle_beta   90.00
_cell.angle_gamma   90.00
#
_symmetry.space_group_name_H-M   'P 1'
#
loop_
_entity.id
_entity.type
_entity.pdbx_description
1 polymer ?
#
loop_
_entity_poly.entity_id
_entity_poly.type
_entity_poly.pdbx_seq_one_letter_code
_entity_poly.pdbx_strand_id
1 'polypeptide(L)'
;MNGPRPARLRSAAVPAIAVGGLAIVAALSVRIGDLPTSVGDILRVLSGGGDETQRYVLLALRLPRVLIGAFAGAAFGVSGALTQSIARNPLASPDVLGVTPGAAAGAVGVIV
;
A
#
# COMPACT_ATOMS: atom_id res chain seq x y z
N MET A 1 -16.45 -36.50 -10.35
CA MET A 1 -15.76 -35.76 -11.44
C MET A 1 -16.26 -34.32 -11.43
N ASN A 2 -15.54 -33.40 -10.80
CA ASN A 2 -15.74 -31.94 -10.95
C ASN A 2 -14.44 -31.24 -10.54
N GLY A 3 -13.44 -31.26 -11.43
CA GLY A 3 -12.22 -30.48 -11.23
C GLY A 3 -12.54 -28.97 -11.24
N PRO A 4 -11.83 -28.14 -10.45
CA PRO A 4 -12.06 -26.70 -10.45
C PRO A 4 -11.80 -26.11 -11.85
N ARG A 5 -12.81 -25.44 -12.39
CA ARG A 5 -12.79 -24.84 -13.74
C ARG A 5 -11.63 -23.82 -13.84
N PRO A 6 -10.76 -23.90 -14.86
CA PRO A 6 -9.51 -23.12 -14.95
C PRO A 6 -9.71 -21.59 -14.93
N ALA A 7 -10.89 -21.09 -15.32
CA ALA A 7 -11.23 -19.67 -15.23
C ALA A 7 -11.35 -19.15 -13.78
N ARG A 8 -11.78 -19.99 -12.82
CA ARG A 8 -11.91 -19.61 -11.40
C ARG A 8 -10.56 -19.53 -10.70
N LEU A 9 -9.62 -20.41 -11.06
CA LEU A 9 -8.26 -20.37 -10.52
C LEU A 9 -7.53 -19.08 -10.91
N ARG A 10 -7.67 -18.63 -12.17
CA ARG A 10 -7.02 -17.40 -12.65
C ARG A 10 -7.53 -16.14 -11.95
N SER A 11 -8.84 -16.06 -11.72
CA SER A 11 -9.46 -14.90 -11.05
C SER A 11 -9.09 -14.79 -9.56
N ALA A 12 -8.77 -15.90 -8.89
CA ALA A 12 -8.32 -15.91 -7.50
C ALA A 12 -6.80 -15.77 -7.37
N ALA A 13 -6.04 -16.21 -8.37
CA ALA A 13 -4.58 -16.15 -8.36
C ALA A 13 -4.05 -14.72 -8.37
N VAL A 14 -4.62 -13.83 -9.20
CA VAL A 14 -4.18 -12.42 -9.29
C VAL A 14 -4.28 -11.68 -7.96
N PRO A 15 -5.44 -11.65 -7.25
CA PRO A 15 -5.52 -10.97 -5.95
C PRO A 15 -4.66 -11.67 -4.90
N ALA A 16 -4.54 -13.00 -4.93
CA ALA A 16 -3.66 -13.72 -4.00
C ALA A 16 -2.18 -13.34 -4.18
N ILE A 17 -1.71 -13.24 -5.43
CA ILE A 17 -0.35 -12.80 -5.75
C ILE A 17 -0.15 -11.33 -5.34
N ALA A 18 -1.12 -10.46 -5.60
CA ALA A 18 -1.04 -9.05 -5.22
C ALA A 18 -0.97 -8.88 -3.70
N VAL A 19 -1.79 -9.60 -2.93
CA VAL A 19 -1.78 -9.59 -1.47
C VAL A 19 -0.48 -10.18 -0.92
N GLY A 20 0.00 -11.30 -1.49
CA GLY A 20 1.29 -11.89 -1.11
C GLY A 20 2.46 -10.93 -1.39
N GLY A 21 2.48 -10.30 -2.55
CA GLY A 21 3.47 -9.29 -2.92
C GLY A 21 3.43 -8.07 -1.99
N LEU A 22 2.23 -7.57 -1.67
CA LEU A 22 2.04 -6.48 -0.71
C LEU A 22 2.58 -6.84 0.67
N ALA A 23 2.32 -8.04 1.17
CA ALA A 23 2.82 -8.51 2.46
C ALA A 23 4.36 -8.58 2.49
N ILE A 24 4.98 -9.08 1.42
CA ILE A 24 6.44 -9.13 1.30
C ILE A 24 7.04 -7.73 1.29
N VAL A 25 6.50 -6.83 0.45
CA VAL A 25 6.99 -5.44 0.36
C VAL A 25 6.77 -4.69 1.67
N ALA A 26 5.64 -4.89 2.34
CA ALA A 26 5.39 -4.31 3.66
C ALA A 26 6.43 -4.79 4.69
N ALA A 27 6.71 -6.09 4.74
CA ALA A 27 7.73 -6.64 5.64
C ALA A 27 9.13 -6.09 5.33
N LEU A 28 9.49 -5.96 4.05
CA LEU A 28 10.76 -5.35 3.64
C LEU A 28 10.81 -3.86 4.01
N SER A 29 9.74 -3.12 3.75
CA SER A 29 9.66 -1.68 4.02
C SER A 29 9.76 -1.36 5.52
N VAL A 30 9.22 -2.23 6.39
CA VAL A 30 9.40 -2.11 7.85
C VAL A 30 10.85 -2.35 8.27
N ARG A 31 11.57 -3.25 7.57
CA ARG A 31 12.96 -3.60 7.91
C ARG A 31 13.99 -2.59 7.40
N ILE A 32 13.77 -2.02 6.23
CA ILE A 32 14.71 -1.10 5.58
C ILE A 32 14.66 0.25 6.28
N GLY A 33 15.81 0.71 6.77
CA GLY A 33 15.98 2.04 7.34
C GLY A 33 17.35 2.22 7.97
N ASP A 34 17.63 3.45 8.42
CA ASP A 34 18.97 3.86 8.86
C ASP A 34 19.39 3.24 10.19
N LEU A 35 18.42 2.86 11.03
CA LEU A 35 18.69 2.05 12.22
C LEU A 35 18.73 0.55 11.85
N PRO A 36 19.85 -0.14 12.09
CA PRO A 36 19.94 -1.58 11.92
C PRO A 36 19.01 -2.27 12.92
N THR A 37 17.87 -2.77 12.42
CA THR A 37 16.87 -3.50 13.21
C THR A 37 16.79 -4.95 12.74
N SER A 38 16.99 -5.88 13.66
CA SER A 38 16.80 -7.30 13.39
C SER A 38 15.31 -7.66 13.33
N VAL A 39 14.97 -8.82 12.77
CA VAL A 39 13.58 -9.32 12.77
C VAL A 39 13.10 -9.58 14.22
N GLY A 40 14.02 -10.00 15.10
CA GLY A 40 13.72 -10.20 16.52
C GLY A 40 13.33 -8.90 17.22
N ASP A 41 14.00 -7.79 16.90
CA ASP A 41 13.68 -6.47 17.47
C ASP A 41 12.28 -6.01 17.06
N ILE A 42 11.91 -6.22 15.79
CA ILE A 42 10.57 -5.88 15.28
C ILE A 42 9.50 -6.66 16.04
N LEU A 43 9.66 -7.99 16.16
CA LEU A 43 8.71 -8.83 16.89
C LEU A 43 8.63 -8.43 18.37
N ARG A 44 9.77 -8.09 18.98
CA ARG A 44 9.84 -7.64 20.37
C ARG A 44 9.15 -6.28 20.58
N VAL A 45 9.29 -5.34 19.65
CA VAL A 45 8.56 -4.06 19.69
C VAL A 45 7.06 -4.28 19.50
N LEU A 46 6.68 -5.12 18.55
CA LEU A 46 5.26 -5.43 18.29
C LEU A 46 4.58 -6.16 19.47
N SER A 47 5.33 -6.94 20.26
CA SER A 47 4.82 -7.59 21.47
C SER A 47 4.84 -6.69 22.72
N GLY A 48 5.15 -5.39 22.58
CA GLY A 48 5.16 -4.42 23.66
C GLY A 48 6.50 -4.27 24.40
N GLY A 49 7.57 -4.89 23.88
CA GLY A 49 8.96 -4.78 24.32
C GLY A 49 9.80 -3.81 23.48
N GLY A 50 11.13 -3.95 23.50
CA GLY A 50 12.07 -3.11 22.73
C GLY A 50 12.39 -1.75 23.37
N ASP A 51 13.46 -1.13 22.89
CA ASP A 51 13.92 0.19 23.35
C ASP A 51 12.97 1.31 22.91
N GLU A 52 13.00 2.45 23.61
CA GLU A 52 12.15 3.62 23.31
C GLU A 52 12.38 4.13 21.87
N THR A 53 13.65 4.18 21.44
CA THR A 53 14.02 4.61 20.08
C THR A 53 13.47 3.64 19.04
N GLN A 54 13.60 2.32 19.30
CA GLN A 54 13.10 1.28 18.40
C GLN A 54 11.58 1.32 18.27
N ARG A 55 10.87 1.53 19.39
CA ARG A 55 9.41 1.70 19.41
C ARG A 55 8.97 2.91 18.61
N TYR A 56 9.59 4.07 18.84
CA TYR A 56 9.24 5.29 18.13
C TYR A 56 9.46 5.14 16.62
N VAL A 57 10.63 4.65 16.21
CA VAL A 57 10.93 4.44 14.79
C VAL A 57 9.97 3.45 14.16
N LEU A 58 9.67 2.32 14.81
CA LEU A 58 8.78 1.31 14.24
C LEU A 58 7.32 1.77 14.20
N LEU A 59 6.78 2.23 15.33
CA LEU A 59 5.36 2.50 15.53
C LEU A 59 4.93 3.88 15.01
N ALA A 60 5.78 4.91 15.14
CA ALA A 60 5.42 6.29 14.77
C ALA A 60 5.90 6.68 13.37
N LEU A 61 6.96 6.04 12.83
CA LEU A 61 7.52 6.40 11.52
C LEU A 61 7.29 5.32 10.46
N ARG A 62 7.73 4.08 10.72
CA ARG A 62 7.75 3.02 9.70
C ARG A 62 6.37 2.41 9.44
N LEU A 63 5.66 1.96 10.47
CA LEU A 63 4.33 1.37 10.32
C LEU A 63 3.33 2.33 9.68
N PRO A 64 3.20 3.60 10.12
CA PRO A 64 2.26 4.54 9.51
C PRO A 64 2.59 4.76 8.02
N ARG A 65 3.86 4.87 7.66
CA ARG A 65 4.29 5.01 6.26
C ARG A 65 3.88 3.81 5.41
N VAL A 66 4.08 2.58 5.90
CA VAL A 66 3.69 1.36 5.19
C VAL A 66 2.18 1.29 5.01
N LEU A 67 1.41 1.63 6.05
CA LEU A 67 -0.05 1.69 5.98
C LEU A 67 -0.53 2.73 4.96
N ILE A 68 0.01 3.95 5.00
CA ILE A 68 -0.32 5.00 4.04
C ILE A 68 -0.01 4.54 2.62
N GLY A 69 1.15 3.93 2.38
CA GLY A 69 1.52 3.39 1.06
C GLY A 69 0.53 2.34 0.56
N ALA A 70 0.14 1.40 1.43
CA ALA A 70 -0.82 0.35 1.09
C ALA A 70 -2.22 0.92 0.77
N PHE A 71 -2.74 1.82 1.62
CA PHE A 71 -4.04 2.43 1.42
C PHE A 71 -4.08 3.37 0.22
N ALA A 72 -3.05 4.20 0.02
CA ALA A 72 -2.95 5.07 -1.15
C ALA A 72 -2.87 4.24 -2.45
N GLY A 73 -2.07 3.18 -2.48
CA GLY A 73 -2.00 2.27 -3.62
C GLY A 73 -3.34 1.59 -3.92
N ALA A 74 -4.06 1.13 -2.89
CA ALA A 74 -5.40 0.57 -3.05
C ALA A 74 -6.40 1.60 -3.59
N ALA A 75 -6.38 2.84 -3.07
CA ALA A 75 -7.22 3.93 -3.55
C ALA A 75 -6.92 4.27 -5.02
N PHE A 76 -5.66 4.31 -5.43
CA PHE A 76 -5.28 4.52 -6.83
C PHE A 76 -5.74 3.36 -7.73
N GLY A 77 -5.60 2.11 -7.27
CA GLY A 77 -6.10 0.94 -8.01
C GLY A 77 -7.61 1.00 -8.24
N VAL A 78 -8.38 1.35 -7.20
CA VAL A 78 -9.85 1.50 -7.29
C VAL A 78 -10.22 2.69 -8.19
N SER A 79 -9.57 3.84 -8.00
CA SER A 79 -9.82 5.05 -8.80
C SER A 79 -9.56 4.81 -10.29
N GLY A 80 -8.45 4.12 -10.63
CA GLY A 80 -8.13 3.70 -11.98
C GLY A 80 -9.19 2.76 -12.57
N ALA A 81 -9.58 1.71 -11.84
CA ALA A 81 -10.60 0.77 -12.28
C ALA A 81 -11.96 1.44 -12.54
N LEU A 82 -12.37 2.37 -11.67
CA LEU A 82 -13.60 3.15 -11.83
C LEU A 82 -13.53 4.08 -13.05
N THR A 83 -12.43 4.83 -13.19
CA THR A 83 -12.24 5.75 -14.32
C THR A 83 -12.27 5.00 -15.65
N GLN A 84 -11.53 3.88 -15.74
CA GLN A 84 -11.50 3.03 -16.92
C GLN A 84 -12.88 2.44 -17.25
N SER A 85 -13.65 2.05 -16.23
CA SER A 85 -15.00 1.50 -16.40
C SER A 85 -16.01 2.53 -16.90
N ILE A 86 -16.00 3.75 -16.33
CA ILE A 86 -16.90 4.84 -16.71
C ILE A 86 -16.56 5.35 -18.10
N ALA A 87 -15.28 5.60 -18.37
CA ALA A 87 -14.81 6.08 -19.67
C ALA A 87 -14.90 4.99 -20.76
N ARG A 88 -15.08 3.72 -20.37
CA ARG A 88 -14.94 2.54 -21.25
C ARG A 88 -13.66 2.59 -22.07
N ASN A 89 -12.58 3.08 -21.45
CA ASN A 89 -11.30 3.27 -22.07
C ASN A 89 -10.20 2.76 -21.13
N PRO A 90 -9.49 1.68 -21.49
CA PRO A 90 -8.44 1.11 -20.63
C PRO A 90 -7.24 2.05 -20.44
N LEU A 91 -7.11 3.10 -21.26
CA LEU A 91 -6.08 4.13 -21.14
C LEU A 91 -6.51 5.33 -20.29
N ALA A 92 -7.76 5.37 -19.81
CA ALA A 92 -8.21 6.47 -18.95
C ALA A 92 -7.56 6.39 -17.57
N SER A 93 -7.10 7.54 -17.07
CA SER A 93 -6.55 7.69 -15.72
C SER A 93 -7.32 8.78 -14.96
N PRO A 94 -7.41 8.68 -13.62
CA PRO A 94 -8.15 9.64 -12.81
C PRO A 94 -7.55 11.06 -12.88
N ASP A 95 -6.28 11.20 -13.26
CA ASP A 95 -5.58 12.48 -13.37
C ASP A 95 -6.23 13.41 -14.41
N VAL A 96 -6.82 12.84 -15.46
CA VAL A 96 -7.50 13.59 -16.53
C VAL A 96 -8.72 14.36 -16.01
N LEU A 97 -9.28 13.95 -14.87
CA LEU A 97 -10.42 14.62 -14.21
C LEU A 97 -10.02 15.86 -13.41
N GLY A 98 -8.73 16.21 -13.35
CA GLY A 98 -8.24 17.40 -12.66
C GLY A 98 -8.05 17.23 -11.14
N VAL A 99 -8.20 16.01 -10.61
CA VAL A 99 -8.03 15.72 -9.17
C VAL A 99 -6.61 16.03 -8.70
N THR A 100 -5.60 15.65 -9.47
CA THR A 100 -4.19 15.84 -9.15
C THR A 100 -3.78 17.33 -9.10
N PRO A 101 -4.03 18.16 -10.14
CA PRO A 101 -3.74 19.59 -10.05
C PRO A 101 -4.59 20.33 -9.01
N GLY A 102 -5.85 19.93 -8.79
CA GLY A 102 -6.70 20.50 -7.75
C GLY A 102 -6.17 20.24 -6.33
N ALA A 103 -5.75 19.01 -6.05
CA ALA A 103 -5.11 18.66 -4.78
C ALA A 103 -3.79 19.42 -4.57
N ALA A 104 -2.98 19.57 -5.61
CA ALA A 104 -1.73 20.33 -5.55
C ALA A 104 -1.98 21.82 -5.23
N ALA A 105 -2.95 22.44 -5.90
CA ALA A 105 -3.33 23.83 -5.63
C ALA A 105 -3.82 24.01 -4.18
N GLY A 106 -4.65 23.10 -3.68
CA GLY A 106 -5.12 23.12 -2.30
C GLY A 106 -3.98 22.95 -1.28
N ALA A 107 -3.04 22.03 -1.54
CA ALA A 107 -1.88 21.84 -0.68
C ALA A 107 -1.01 23.10 -0.60
N VAL A 108 -0.71 23.73 -1.73
CA VAL A 108 0.05 24.99 -1.78
C VAL A 108 -0.68 26.10 -1.03
N GLY A 109 -2.00 26.25 -1.24
CA GLY A 109 -2.78 27.30 -0.58
C GLY A 109 -2.96 27.15 0.93
N VAL A 110 -2.69 25.96 1.50
CA VAL A 110 -2.69 25.74 2.96
C VAL A 110 -1.29 25.84 3.55
N ILE A 111 -0.26 25.43 2.80
CA ILE A 111 1.13 25.39 3.28
C ILE A 111 1.81 26.76 3.18
N VAL A 112 1.52 27.53 2.13
CA VAL A 112 2.08 28.87 1.88
C VAL A 112 1.18 29.93 2.46
#